data_AF-A1ZEP9-F1
#
_entry.id   AF-A1ZEP9-F1
#
_cell.length_a   1.000
_cell.length_b   1.000
_cell.length_c   1.000
_cell.angle_alpha   90.00
_cell.angle_beta   90.00
_cell.angle_gamma   90.00
#
_symmetry.space_group_name_H-M   'P 1'
#
loop_
_entity.id
_entity.type
_entity.pdbx_description
1 polymer ?
#
loop_
_entity_poly.entity_id
_entity_poly.type
_entity_poly.pdbx_seq_one_letter_code
_entity_poly.pdbx_strand_id
1 'polypeptide(L)'
;MSSQANAEHDPQHQHEGSIQPRIVEPSLERLMGKETSWPTQKQQPPYGTLVAASPERILGKKAPKISQHTVQAGEGLWTIAKKYNPLAPITEIAQLVQKIVKLNNLGSVKALIAPGQMLKVPSTVNLGNQKPPPQKTSPKINDKLRALELKMMEQQADNTKVYQPPIFEGKKVNKKNTPKKVKTPKKVKKRVKPDFSLSGIKDTLKRKGYKFYEEEGKVNLIAIRMDETYDNKFSDKLFTIQHIKGKPKIIEIPWTTTAGTLAHGGVLDPLNAVETQTGVAGTATIIEKQYENVYTFMDSKNYQNLWLKYPYLYQTGSMDYYRDNTKDLKLDRGKVYKGFYGTNTHRMSNNGIASRTVNAPGVPWSQGCQGAPEPEFKKLLPFFRKHVQSGHGKITYTLLNYSDFVD
;
A
#
# COMPACT_ATOMS: atom_id res chain seq x y z
N MET A 1 21.93 63.69 37.61
CA MET A 1 20.81 64.37 38.29
C MET A 1 19.53 63.61 37.97
N SER A 2 18.60 63.60 38.93
CA SER A 2 17.23 63.05 38.88
C SER A 2 17.07 61.58 39.26
N SER A 3 17.04 61.38 40.58
CA SER A 3 16.40 60.31 41.34
C SER A 3 14.88 60.52 41.48
N GLN A 4 14.10 59.45 41.57
CA GLN A 4 12.88 59.28 42.40
C GLN A 4 12.42 57.81 42.22
N ALA A 5 12.52 56.90 43.19
CA ALA A 5 11.89 56.80 44.52
C ALA A 5 10.43 56.29 44.47
N ASN A 6 10.21 55.14 45.11
CA ASN A 6 9.11 54.76 46.03
C ASN A 6 8.92 53.23 45.99
N ALA A 7 9.24 52.48 47.07
CA ALA A 7 8.46 52.32 48.32
C ALA A 7 7.14 51.57 48.02
N GLU A 8 6.69 50.53 48.73
CA GLU A 8 6.91 50.13 50.11
C GLU A 8 6.17 48.79 50.37
N HIS A 9 6.39 48.22 51.55
CA HIS A 9 5.56 47.26 52.29
C HIS A 9 5.85 45.75 52.20
N ASP A 10 6.65 45.34 53.18
CA ASP A 10 6.55 44.09 53.94
C ASP A 10 6.21 44.47 55.40
N PRO A 11 5.60 43.59 56.21
CA PRO A 11 6.03 43.51 57.59
C PRO A 11 6.16 42.09 58.20
N GLN A 12 7.36 41.88 58.77
CA GLN A 12 7.63 41.48 60.17
C GLN A 12 7.58 39.99 60.61
N HIS A 13 8.78 39.45 60.92
CA HIS A 13 9.35 39.11 62.26
C HIS A 13 10.36 37.94 62.13
N GLN A 14 11.68 38.13 62.38
CA GLN A 14 12.44 37.83 63.63
C GLN A 14 12.30 36.36 64.11
N HIS A 15 13.32 35.56 64.48
CA HIS A 15 14.68 35.78 65.00
C HIS A 15 15.51 34.46 64.90
N GLU A 16 16.85 34.60 64.94
CA GLU A 16 17.90 33.66 65.42
C GLU A 16 18.36 32.41 64.62
N GLY A 17 19.70 32.28 64.49
CA GLY A 17 20.40 30.99 64.66
C GLY A 17 21.35 30.49 63.56
N SER A 18 22.61 30.94 63.60
CA SER A 18 23.85 30.17 63.34
C SER A 18 24.16 29.44 62.00
N ILE A 19 25.30 29.87 61.42
CA ILE A 19 26.39 29.08 60.76
C ILE A 19 26.12 28.42 59.39
N GLN A 20 26.87 28.90 58.39
CA GLN A 20 27.03 28.47 56.98
C GLN A 20 27.50 27.00 56.81
N PRO A 21 27.21 26.27 55.68
CA PRO A 21 27.70 26.64 54.34
C PRO A 21 26.78 26.36 53.13
N ARG A 22 27.19 26.94 51.99
CA ARG A 22 26.63 26.79 50.63
C ARG A 22 26.06 25.39 50.34
N ILE A 23 24.77 25.37 49.98
CA ILE A 23 24.11 24.23 49.31
C ILE A 23 24.03 24.54 47.82
N VAL A 24 24.64 23.65 47.04
CA VAL A 24 24.37 23.41 45.62
C VAL A 24 23.19 22.45 45.54
N GLU A 25 22.14 22.86 44.80
CA GLU A 25 21.06 22.14 44.07
C GLU A 25 20.41 20.85 44.66
N PRO A 26 19.12 20.58 44.35
CA PRO A 26 18.92 19.56 43.31
C PRO A 26 17.68 19.75 42.41
N SER A 27 17.87 19.37 41.15
CA SER A 27 16.84 19.10 40.15
C SER A 27 16.00 17.87 40.51
N LEU A 28 14.74 17.94 40.08
CA LEU A 28 13.66 17.04 40.43
C LEU A 28 13.69 15.76 39.56
N GLU A 29 14.57 14.82 39.86
CA GLU A 29 14.41 13.41 39.48
C GLU A 29 14.12 12.56 40.71
N ARG A 30 12.83 12.26 40.95
CA ARG A 30 12.41 11.15 41.82
C ARG A 30 10.97 10.75 41.53
N LEU A 31 10.78 9.86 40.55
CA LEU A 31 9.74 8.83 40.59
C LEU A 31 10.01 7.83 39.47
N MET A 32 10.80 6.80 39.79
CA MET A 32 10.51 5.39 39.49
C MET A 32 11.74 4.53 39.80
N GLY A 33 11.59 3.66 40.80
CA GLY A 33 12.63 2.76 41.24
C GLY A 33 12.68 1.45 40.47
N LYS A 34 13.89 0.88 40.49
CA LYS A 34 14.28 -0.53 40.59
C LYS A 34 14.13 -1.43 39.34
N GLU A 35 15.25 -1.46 38.61
CA GLU A 35 16.01 -2.61 38.09
C GLU A 35 15.35 -4.00 38.09
N THR A 36 15.28 -4.58 36.89
CA THR A 36 15.80 -5.93 36.59
C THR A 36 16.43 -5.93 35.18
N SER A 37 17.48 -6.72 35.01
CA SER A 37 18.51 -6.69 33.96
C SER A 37 18.13 -7.29 32.61
N TRP A 38 18.71 -6.76 31.51
CA TRP A 38 18.79 -7.38 30.18
C TRP A 38 20.21 -7.17 29.57
N PRO A 39 20.75 -8.12 28.77
CA PRO A 39 22.17 -8.15 28.43
C PRO A 39 22.55 -7.31 27.21
N THR A 40 23.79 -6.82 27.24
CA THR A 40 24.50 -5.94 26.30
C THR A 40 24.68 -6.56 24.91
N GLN A 41 24.24 -5.87 23.86
CA GLN A 41 24.59 -6.19 22.46
C GLN A 41 25.75 -5.28 21.99
N LYS A 42 26.82 -5.91 21.47
CA LYS A 42 28.04 -5.29 20.96
C LYS A 42 27.76 -4.39 19.74
N GLN A 43 28.31 -3.17 19.77
CA GLN A 43 28.33 -2.19 18.68
C GLN A 43 29.31 -2.60 17.56
N GLN A 44 28.96 -2.31 16.30
CA GLN A 44 29.87 -2.26 15.15
C GLN A 44 29.93 -0.82 14.58
N PRO A 45 31.09 -0.38 14.03
CA PRO A 45 31.40 1.02 13.72
C PRO A 45 30.90 1.50 12.33
N PRO A 46 30.99 2.82 12.04
CA PRO A 46 30.20 3.48 10.98
C PRO A 46 30.82 3.36 9.58
N TYR A 47 29.97 3.23 8.56
CA TYR A 47 30.41 3.12 7.16
C TYR A 47 30.81 4.48 6.57
N GLY A 48 32.07 4.56 6.12
CA GLY A 48 32.57 5.52 5.15
C GLY A 48 33.66 4.88 4.27
N THR A 49 33.68 5.29 3.00
CA THR A 49 34.73 5.14 1.96
C THR A 49 34.61 3.98 0.95
N LEU A 50 34.57 4.38 -0.32
CA LEU A 50 34.67 3.56 -1.53
C LEU A 50 36.14 3.19 -1.76
N VAL A 51 36.43 1.88 -1.91
CA VAL A 51 37.68 1.40 -2.51
C VAL A 51 37.33 0.28 -3.50
N ALA A 52 37.88 0.39 -4.70
CA ALA A 52 37.76 -0.57 -5.78
C ALA A 52 38.71 -1.77 -5.57
N ALA A 53 38.20 -3.00 -5.68
CA ALA A 53 38.94 -4.19 -6.09
C ALA A 53 37.98 -5.35 -6.43
N SER A 54 38.25 -6.04 -7.54
CA SER A 54 37.75 -7.38 -7.92
C SER A 54 38.93 -8.37 -7.83
N PRO A 55 38.73 -9.70 -7.92
CA PRO A 55 37.60 -10.52 -7.47
C PRO A 55 38.11 -11.78 -6.70
N GLU A 56 37.15 -12.61 -6.23
CA GLU A 56 37.35 -14.02 -5.84
C GLU A 56 38.16 -14.34 -4.57
N ARG A 57 37.41 -14.53 -3.47
CA ARG A 57 37.43 -15.73 -2.61
C ARG A 57 36.51 -15.45 -1.44
N ILE A 58 35.43 -16.23 -1.27
CA ILE A 58 35.09 -17.05 -0.09
C ILE A 58 33.91 -17.97 -0.49
N LEU A 59 34.03 -19.27 -0.17
CA LEU A 59 33.07 -20.40 -0.30
C LEU A 59 32.92 -21.08 -1.69
N GLY A 60 33.45 -22.32 -1.79
CA GLY A 60 33.51 -23.13 -3.01
C GLY A 60 32.17 -23.58 -3.59
N LYS A 61 31.67 -22.83 -4.58
CA LYS A 61 30.66 -23.31 -5.54
C LYS A 61 31.34 -23.71 -6.86
N LYS A 62 31.10 -24.94 -7.34
CA LYS A 62 31.52 -25.38 -8.70
C LYS A 62 30.90 -24.46 -9.76
N ALA A 63 31.66 -24.15 -10.81
CA ALA A 63 31.18 -23.31 -11.91
C ALA A 63 30.00 -23.97 -12.67
N PRO A 64 28.95 -23.22 -13.04
CA PRO A 64 27.76 -23.77 -13.70
C PRO A 64 28.06 -24.24 -15.14
N LYS A 65 27.54 -25.44 -15.49
CA LYS A 65 27.67 -26.07 -16.83
C LYS A 65 26.75 -25.37 -17.83
N ILE A 66 27.13 -25.30 -19.11
CA ILE A 66 26.28 -24.71 -20.16
C ILE A 66 25.37 -25.79 -20.78
N SER A 67 24.06 -25.55 -20.77
CA SER A 67 23.00 -26.37 -21.37
C SER A 67 22.32 -25.62 -22.52
N GLN A 68 21.64 -26.33 -23.42
CA GLN A 68 20.78 -25.72 -24.43
C GLN A 68 19.31 -25.75 -23.99
N HIS A 69 18.56 -24.71 -24.33
CA HIS A 69 17.14 -24.56 -24.01
C HIS A 69 16.36 -23.97 -25.19
N THR A 70 15.23 -24.57 -25.54
CA THR A 70 14.29 -24.04 -26.53
C THR A 70 13.17 -23.29 -25.82
N VAL A 71 13.07 -21.98 -26.07
CA VAL A 71 12.09 -21.07 -25.44
C VAL A 71 10.66 -21.54 -25.72
N GLN A 72 9.83 -21.63 -24.68
CA GLN A 72 8.40 -21.93 -24.79
C GLN A 72 7.54 -20.66 -24.72
N ALA A 73 6.28 -20.76 -25.15
CA ALA A 73 5.32 -19.67 -25.03
C ALA A 73 5.15 -19.22 -23.57
N GLY A 74 5.25 -17.91 -23.34
CA GLY A 74 5.15 -17.30 -22.00
C GLY A 74 6.43 -17.34 -21.16
N GLU A 75 7.53 -17.93 -21.65
CA GLU A 75 8.82 -17.90 -20.96
C GLU A 75 9.59 -16.61 -21.24
N GLY A 76 10.19 -16.04 -20.20
CA GLY A 76 11.18 -14.96 -20.29
C GLY A 76 12.55 -15.44 -19.84
N LEU A 77 13.61 -14.67 -20.12
CA LEU A 77 14.98 -15.01 -19.70
C LEU A 77 15.08 -15.32 -18.19
N TRP A 78 14.28 -14.62 -17.38
CA TRP A 78 14.19 -14.85 -15.94
C TRP A 78 13.59 -16.20 -15.57
N THR A 79 12.43 -16.55 -16.14
CA THR A 79 11.77 -17.83 -15.85
C THR A 79 12.63 -19.00 -16.33
N ILE A 80 13.34 -18.83 -17.45
CA ILE A 80 14.33 -19.78 -17.95
C ILE A 80 15.49 -19.92 -16.96
N ALA A 81 16.11 -18.83 -16.50
CA ALA A 81 17.21 -18.89 -15.53
C ALA A 81 16.79 -19.58 -14.21
N LYS A 82 15.58 -19.29 -13.71
CA LYS A 82 15.02 -19.92 -12.50
C LYS A 82 14.71 -21.40 -12.69
N LYS A 83 14.24 -21.80 -13.86
CA LYS A 83 13.98 -23.21 -14.22
C LYS A 83 15.24 -24.06 -14.16
N TYR A 84 16.36 -23.55 -14.67
CA TYR A 84 17.64 -24.27 -14.69
C TYR A 84 18.44 -24.15 -13.38
N ASN A 85 17.96 -23.34 -12.43
CA ASN A 85 18.61 -23.06 -11.14
C ASN A 85 17.55 -22.80 -10.03
N PRO A 86 16.66 -23.77 -9.72
CA PRO A 86 15.47 -23.53 -8.90
C PRO A 86 15.80 -23.15 -7.45
N LEU A 87 16.90 -23.68 -6.91
CA LEU A 87 17.39 -23.41 -5.57
C LEU A 87 18.27 -22.17 -5.48
N ALA A 88 18.64 -21.57 -6.62
CA ALA A 88 19.48 -20.39 -6.60
C ALA A 88 18.71 -19.22 -5.96
N PRO A 89 19.37 -18.46 -5.06
CA PRO A 89 18.81 -17.26 -4.50
C PRO A 89 18.48 -16.29 -5.64
N ILE A 90 17.48 -15.43 -5.45
CA ILE A 90 17.08 -14.47 -6.48
C ILE A 90 18.33 -13.78 -6.98
N THR A 91 19.24 -13.28 -6.11
CA THR A 91 20.53 -12.62 -6.47
C THR A 91 21.41 -13.33 -7.48
N GLU A 92 21.40 -14.66 -7.49
CA GLU A 92 22.15 -15.48 -8.44
C GLU A 92 21.39 -15.62 -9.77
N ILE A 93 20.04 -15.60 -9.75
CA ILE A 93 19.19 -15.69 -10.94
C ILE A 93 19.42 -14.55 -11.93
N ALA A 94 19.50 -13.27 -11.53
CA ALA A 94 19.80 -12.21 -12.52
C ALA A 94 21.24 -12.28 -13.04
N GLN A 95 22.20 -12.70 -12.22
CA GLN A 95 23.57 -12.89 -12.72
C GLN A 95 23.57 -13.95 -13.82
N LEU A 96 22.78 -15.00 -13.65
CA LEU A 96 22.55 -16.02 -14.66
C LEU A 96 21.81 -15.46 -15.89
N VAL A 97 20.81 -14.60 -15.72
CA VAL A 97 20.16 -13.91 -16.86
C VAL A 97 21.17 -13.07 -17.66
N GLN A 98 22.02 -12.29 -16.99
CA GLN A 98 23.09 -11.52 -17.65
C GLN A 98 24.06 -12.45 -18.40
N LYS A 99 24.33 -13.63 -17.87
CA LYS A 99 25.18 -14.63 -18.52
C LYS A 99 24.49 -15.25 -19.74
N ILE A 100 23.19 -15.55 -19.69
CA ILE A 100 22.40 -15.99 -20.86
C ILE A 100 22.49 -14.94 -21.97
N VAL A 101 22.33 -13.66 -21.64
CA VAL A 101 22.41 -12.55 -22.59
C VAL A 101 23.77 -12.54 -23.30
N LYS A 102 24.87 -12.63 -22.55
CA LYS A 102 26.23 -12.68 -23.12
C LYS A 102 26.49 -13.93 -23.95
N LEU A 103 26.07 -15.11 -23.47
CA LEU A 103 26.31 -16.38 -24.17
C LEU A 103 25.56 -16.50 -25.51
N ASN A 104 24.47 -15.74 -25.66
CA ASN A 104 23.60 -15.77 -26.82
C ASN A 104 23.65 -14.45 -27.62
N ASN A 105 24.60 -13.58 -27.33
CA ASN A 105 24.77 -12.27 -27.99
C ASN A 105 23.47 -11.44 -28.04
N LEU A 106 22.68 -11.48 -26.97
CA LEU A 106 21.46 -10.67 -26.86
C LEU A 106 21.84 -9.24 -26.46
N GLY A 107 21.20 -8.23 -27.07
CA GLY A 107 21.56 -6.83 -26.82
C GLY A 107 21.31 -6.34 -25.38
N SER A 108 20.37 -6.96 -24.68
CA SER A 108 20.09 -6.81 -23.24
C SER A 108 19.25 -8.03 -22.82
N VAL A 109 19.18 -8.51 -21.59
CA VAL A 109 18.36 -8.07 -20.47
C VAL A 109 16.89 -7.81 -20.84
N LYS A 110 16.62 -6.85 -21.74
CA LYS A 110 15.31 -6.62 -22.37
C LYS A 110 15.24 -7.10 -23.83
N ALA A 111 16.09 -8.01 -24.31
CA ALA A 111 15.95 -8.56 -25.66
C ALA A 111 14.74 -9.50 -25.75
N LEU A 112 13.84 -9.21 -26.70
CA LEU A 112 12.67 -10.05 -26.98
C LEU A 112 13.16 -11.45 -27.39
N ILE A 113 12.57 -12.47 -26.79
CA ILE A 113 12.81 -13.87 -27.14
C ILE A 113 11.53 -14.48 -27.67
N ALA A 114 11.64 -15.29 -28.71
CA ALA A 114 10.48 -15.91 -29.37
C ALA A 114 10.36 -17.40 -29.00
N PRO A 115 9.14 -17.94 -28.90
CA PRO A 115 8.95 -19.39 -28.79
C PRO A 115 9.67 -20.13 -29.94
N GLY A 116 10.37 -21.21 -29.61
CA GLY A 116 11.20 -21.97 -30.56
C GLY A 116 12.65 -21.51 -30.68
N GLN A 117 13.02 -20.35 -30.12
CA GLN A 117 14.40 -19.87 -30.11
C GLN A 117 15.28 -20.74 -29.20
N MET A 118 16.48 -21.14 -29.68
CA MET A 118 17.45 -21.88 -28.88
C MET A 118 18.43 -20.95 -28.15
N LEU A 119 18.62 -21.18 -26.86
CA LEU A 119 19.50 -20.41 -25.99
C LEU A 119 20.49 -21.32 -25.24
N LYS A 120 21.73 -20.85 -25.10
CA LYS A 120 22.75 -21.37 -24.17
C LYS A 120 22.46 -20.84 -22.76
N VAL A 121 22.22 -21.74 -21.82
CA VAL A 121 21.81 -21.41 -20.44
C VAL A 121 22.77 -22.06 -19.44
N PRO A 122 23.36 -21.31 -18.50
CA PRO A 122 24.12 -21.90 -17.41
C PRO A 122 23.19 -22.62 -16.42
N SER A 123 23.54 -23.86 -16.07
CA SER A 123 22.77 -24.71 -15.16
C SER A 123 23.64 -25.32 -14.07
N THR A 124 23.03 -25.45 -12.90
CA THR A 124 23.55 -26.19 -11.73
C THR A 124 22.91 -27.58 -11.60
N VAL A 125 22.00 -27.94 -12.50
CA VAL A 125 21.29 -29.22 -12.52
C VAL A 125 21.90 -30.11 -13.60
N ASN A 126 22.34 -31.31 -13.22
CA ASN A 126 22.78 -32.32 -14.20
C ASN A 126 21.55 -32.87 -14.95
N LEU A 127 21.20 -32.23 -16.06
CA LEU A 127 20.22 -32.76 -17.00
C LEU A 127 20.96 -33.65 -18.00
N GLY A 128 21.10 -34.93 -17.67
CA GLY A 128 21.21 -35.96 -18.70
C GLY A 128 19.90 -35.99 -19.49
N ASN A 129 19.99 -36.10 -20.81
CA ASN A 129 18.86 -36.10 -21.75
C ASN A 129 17.73 -37.03 -21.31
N GLN A 130 16.70 -36.54 -20.60
CA GLN A 130 15.38 -37.16 -20.50
C GLN A 130 14.26 -36.12 -20.25
N LYS A 131 13.11 -36.44 -20.83
CA LYS A 131 11.82 -35.73 -20.94
C LYS A 131 11.28 -35.24 -19.56
N PRO A 132 10.57 -34.09 -19.47
CA PRO A 132 10.29 -33.43 -18.19
C PRO A 132 9.14 -34.10 -17.40
N PRO A 133 9.30 -34.35 -16.08
CA PRO A 133 8.21 -34.59 -15.14
C PRO A 133 7.94 -33.35 -14.25
N PRO A 134 6.82 -33.32 -13.47
CA PRO A 134 6.11 -32.09 -13.11
C PRO A 134 6.64 -31.36 -11.86
N GLN A 135 6.19 -30.10 -11.77
CA GLN A 135 6.50 -29.03 -10.82
C GLN A 135 6.61 -29.43 -9.34
N LYS A 136 7.64 -28.90 -8.66
CA LYS A 136 7.59 -28.53 -7.24
C LYS A 136 8.36 -27.22 -6.95
N THR A 137 7.65 -26.35 -6.23
CA THR A 137 7.98 -25.17 -5.41
C THR A 137 9.31 -25.24 -4.64
N SER A 138 9.98 -24.19 -4.15
CA SER A 138 9.87 -22.71 -4.16
C SER A 138 11.13 -22.17 -3.40
N PRO A 139 11.23 -20.91 -2.87
CA PRO A 139 12.35 -20.00 -3.15
C PRO A 139 13.07 -19.49 -1.88
N LYS A 140 14.13 -18.68 -2.01
CA LYS A 140 14.32 -17.37 -1.30
C LYS A 140 15.70 -16.73 -1.56
N ILE A 141 15.78 -15.41 -1.30
CA ILE A 141 16.91 -14.45 -1.34
C ILE A 141 17.04 -13.56 -2.58
N ASN A 142 15.94 -12.87 -2.80
CA ASN A 142 15.68 -11.42 -2.83
C ASN A 142 16.74 -10.30 -3.10
N ASP A 143 16.26 -9.29 -3.83
CA ASP A 143 16.21 -7.85 -3.50
C ASP A 143 17.05 -6.81 -4.26
N LYS A 144 18.35 -6.96 -4.50
CA LYS A 144 19.03 -6.03 -5.45
C LYS A 144 18.74 -6.33 -6.92
N LEU A 145 18.30 -7.55 -7.14
CA LEU A 145 17.91 -8.06 -8.45
C LEU A 145 16.51 -7.71 -8.86
N ARG A 146 15.65 -7.46 -7.90
CA ARG A 146 14.22 -7.20 -8.12
C ARG A 146 13.99 -5.87 -8.82
N ALA A 147 14.87 -4.90 -8.58
CA ALA A 147 14.91 -3.61 -9.28
C ALA A 147 15.49 -3.72 -10.72
N LEU A 148 16.36 -4.70 -10.99
CA LEU A 148 16.88 -5.00 -12.33
C LEU A 148 15.85 -5.85 -13.12
N GLU A 149 15.18 -6.78 -12.45
CA GLU A 149 14.08 -7.65 -12.90
C GLU A 149 12.86 -6.83 -13.34
N LEU A 150 12.48 -5.78 -12.60
CA LEU A 150 11.42 -4.82 -12.99
C LEU A 150 11.79 -3.97 -14.21
N LYS A 151 13.07 -3.60 -14.39
CA LYS A 151 13.54 -2.93 -15.61
C LYS A 151 13.54 -3.87 -16.82
N MET A 152 13.66 -5.18 -16.61
CA MET A 152 13.85 -6.20 -17.65
C MET A 152 12.56 -6.77 -18.25
N MET A 153 11.45 -6.73 -17.50
CA MET A 153 10.15 -7.30 -17.89
C MET A 153 9.29 -6.40 -18.79
N GLU A 154 9.82 -5.29 -19.29
CA GLU A 154 9.11 -4.33 -20.14
C GLU A 154 9.00 -4.78 -21.61
N GLN A 155 8.77 -6.07 -21.84
CA GLN A 155 8.59 -6.67 -23.15
C GLN A 155 7.13 -6.96 -23.41
N GLN A 156 6.52 -6.17 -24.28
CA GLN A 156 5.20 -6.46 -24.81
C GLN A 156 5.29 -7.56 -25.86
N ALA A 157 4.41 -8.55 -25.76
CA ALA A 157 4.03 -9.39 -26.90
C ALA A 157 2.99 -8.62 -27.72
N ASP A 158 3.19 -8.53 -29.04
CA ASP A 158 2.24 -7.95 -29.98
C ASP A 158 1.08 -8.94 -30.21
N ASN A 159 -0.12 -8.54 -29.80
CA ASN A 159 -1.36 -9.31 -29.95
C ASN A 159 -2.40 -8.55 -30.80
N THR A 160 -1.98 -7.93 -31.90
CA THR A 160 -2.92 -7.30 -32.84
C THR A 160 -3.73 -8.33 -33.63
N LYS A 161 -4.97 -8.61 -33.18
CA LYS A 161 -6.18 -8.86 -34.03
C LYS A 161 -7.43 -9.10 -33.15
N VAL A 162 -8.36 -8.13 -33.17
CA VAL A 162 -9.68 -8.20 -32.53
C VAL A 162 -10.73 -8.50 -33.60
N TYR A 163 -11.57 -9.51 -33.36
CA TYR A 163 -12.78 -9.81 -34.13
C TYR A 163 -13.99 -9.16 -33.44
N GLN A 164 -14.80 -8.38 -34.19
CA GLN A 164 -16.10 -7.87 -33.77
C GLN A 164 -17.21 -8.54 -34.59
N PRO A 165 -18.30 -9.01 -33.98
CA PRO A 165 -19.53 -9.31 -34.68
C PRO A 165 -20.58 -8.17 -34.59
N PRO A 166 -21.55 -8.12 -35.52
CA PRO A 166 -22.21 -6.88 -35.94
C PRO A 166 -23.45 -6.46 -35.14
N ILE A 167 -23.73 -5.16 -35.27
CA ILE A 167 -24.84 -4.36 -34.76
C ILE A 167 -26.14 -4.72 -35.49
N PHE A 168 -27.22 -4.98 -34.76
CA PHE A 168 -28.58 -5.01 -35.30
C PHE A 168 -29.31 -3.71 -34.98
N GLU A 169 -29.70 -2.97 -36.02
CA GLU A 169 -30.60 -1.81 -35.94
C GLU A 169 -32.07 -2.26 -35.92
N GLY A 170 -32.84 -1.72 -34.97
CA GLY A 170 -34.27 -1.97 -34.83
C GLY A 170 -35.05 -0.68 -34.55
N LYS A 171 -36.00 -0.40 -35.45
CA LYS A 171 -36.82 0.79 -35.68
C LYS A 171 -37.51 1.49 -34.47
N LYS A 172 -37.67 2.80 -34.63
CA LYS A 172 -38.53 3.73 -33.87
C LYS A 172 -40.03 3.42 -34.09
N VAL A 173 -40.83 3.54 -33.04
CA VAL A 173 -42.26 3.90 -33.13
C VAL A 173 -42.60 4.93 -32.05
N ASN A 174 -43.30 5.98 -32.48
CA ASN A 174 -43.67 7.16 -31.73
C ASN A 174 -45.17 7.07 -31.42
N LYS A 175 -45.62 7.32 -30.18
CA LYS A 175 -47.00 7.75 -29.89
C LYS A 175 -47.10 8.41 -28.51
N LYS A 176 -47.48 9.68 -28.52
CA LYS A 176 -47.96 10.47 -27.38
C LYS A 176 -49.31 9.93 -26.90
N ASN A 177 -49.54 9.93 -25.59
CA ASN A 177 -50.76 10.46 -24.97
C ASN A 177 -50.58 10.58 -23.45
N THR A 178 -50.97 11.73 -22.90
CA THR A 178 -51.00 12.03 -21.46
C THR A 178 -52.45 12.05 -21.00
N PRO A 179 -52.74 11.55 -19.78
CA PRO A 179 -53.55 12.35 -18.85
C PRO A 179 -53.06 12.32 -17.38
N LYS A 180 -53.73 13.14 -16.57
CA LYS A 180 -53.31 13.81 -15.31
C LYS A 180 -53.11 12.93 -14.05
N LYS A 181 -52.37 13.56 -13.11
CA LYS A 181 -52.00 13.23 -11.71
C LYS A 181 -52.96 12.36 -10.88
N VAL A 182 -52.37 11.31 -10.28
CA VAL A 182 -52.66 10.81 -8.93
C VAL A 182 -51.31 10.65 -8.22
N LYS A 183 -51.13 11.19 -7.00
CA LYS A 183 -49.91 11.00 -6.21
C LYS A 183 -49.90 9.59 -5.62
N THR A 184 -49.44 8.62 -6.41
CA THR A 184 -49.00 7.31 -5.94
C THR A 184 -47.66 7.46 -5.20
N PRO A 185 -47.34 6.61 -4.20
CA PRO A 185 -46.00 6.54 -3.64
C PRO A 185 -45.02 6.38 -4.80
N LYS A 186 -44.05 7.28 -4.94
CA LYS A 186 -43.06 7.18 -6.02
C LYS A 186 -42.41 5.81 -5.88
N LYS A 187 -42.76 4.86 -6.77
CA LYS A 187 -41.98 3.65 -6.99
C LYS A 187 -40.54 4.12 -7.17
N VAL A 188 -39.68 3.77 -6.22
CA VAL A 188 -38.25 4.07 -6.31
C VAL A 188 -37.80 3.45 -7.62
N LYS A 189 -37.38 4.30 -8.57
CA LYS A 189 -36.89 3.81 -9.86
C LYS A 189 -35.65 2.98 -9.56
N LYS A 190 -35.71 1.69 -9.89
CA LYS A 190 -34.60 0.75 -9.75
C LYS A 190 -33.36 1.34 -10.44
N ARG A 191 -32.27 1.57 -9.70
CA ARG A 191 -31.03 2.12 -10.24
C ARG A 191 -30.27 1.03 -10.98
N VAL A 192 -30.35 1.05 -12.32
CA VAL A 192 -29.64 0.10 -13.19
C VAL A 192 -28.14 0.44 -13.34
N LYS A 193 -27.76 1.70 -13.06
CA LYS A 193 -26.36 2.16 -13.09
C LYS A 193 -26.03 2.83 -11.75
N PRO A 194 -24.79 2.67 -11.25
CA PRO A 194 -24.36 3.30 -10.02
C PRO A 194 -24.36 4.82 -10.17
N ASP A 195 -24.86 5.52 -9.15
CA ASP A 195 -24.82 6.97 -9.08
C ASP A 195 -23.74 7.43 -8.10
N PHE A 196 -22.55 7.72 -8.61
CA PHE A 196 -21.42 8.26 -7.83
C PHE A 196 -21.40 9.79 -7.77
N SER A 197 -22.48 10.46 -8.17
CA SER A 197 -22.60 11.91 -7.95
C SER A 197 -22.62 12.23 -6.45
N LEU A 198 -22.41 13.50 -6.08
CA LEU A 198 -22.52 13.94 -4.68
C LEU A 198 -23.87 13.55 -4.07
N SER A 199 -24.96 13.74 -4.81
CA SER A 199 -26.31 13.34 -4.37
C SER A 199 -26.40 11.83 -4.21
N GLY A 200 -25.87 11.05 -5.16
CA GLY A 200 -25.87 9.59 -5.08
C GLY A 200 -25.12 9.07 -3.86
N ILE A 201 -23.94 9.65 -3.57
CA ILE A 201 -23.15 9.34 -2.37
C ILE A 201 -23.91 9.70 -1.10
N LYS A 202 -24.45 10.93 -0.99
CA LYS A 202 -25.23 11.36 0.18
C LYS A 202 -26.45 10.46 0.41
N ASP A 203 -27.17 10.11 -0.65
CA ASP A 203 -28.32 9.20 -0.59
C ASP A 203 -27.90 7.82 -0.10
N THR A 204 -26.80 7.26 -0.63
CA THR A 204 -26.28 5.95 -0.23
C THR A 204 -25.87 5.93 1.23
N LEU A 205 -25.13 6.94 1.69
CA LEU A 205 -24.77 7.07 3.11
C LEU A 205 -26.01 7.15 3.99
N LYS A 206 -27.00 7.96 3.61
CA LYS A 206 -28.27 8.07 4.33
C LYS A 206 -29.01 6.73 4.42
N ARG A 207 -29.09 5.97 3.32
CA ARG A 207 -29.72 4.63 3.32
C ARG A 207 -29.02 3.65 4.26
N LYS A 208 -27.69 3.76 4.40
CA LYS A 208 -26.91 2.93 5.32
C LYS A 208 -26.83 3.47 6.75
N GLY A 209 -27.48 4.61 7.04
CA GLY A 209 -27.41 5.26 8.35
C GLY A 209 -26.04 5.88 8.68
N TYR A 210 -25.22 6.14 7.67
CA TYR A 210 -23.89 6.74 7.82
C TYR A 210 -23.95 8.27 7.79
N LYS A 211 -23.04 8.91 8.50
CA LYS A 211 -22.93 10.37 8.58
C LYS A 211 -22.25 10.92 7.33
N PHE A 212 -22.77 12.03 6.83
CA PHE A 212 -22.08 12.91 5.89
C PHE A 212 -21.84 14.25 6.60
N TYR A 213 -20.60 14.72 6.60
CA TYR A 213 -20.23 15.96 7.29
C TYR A 213 -20.37 17.16 6.36
N GLU A 214 -21.24 18.10 6.72
CA GLU A 214 -21.43 19.37 6.00
C GLU A 214 -20.55 20.51 6.56
N GLU A 215 -19.87 20.27 7.69
CA GLU A 215 -19.02 21.24 8.39
C GLU A 215 -17.88 21.77 7.49
N GLU A 216 -17.65 23.08 7.51
CA GLU A 216 -16.59 23.75 6.74
C GLU A 216 -15.20 23.18 7.09
N GLY A 217 -14.44 22.80 6.07
CA GLY A 217 -13.13 22.17 6.23
C GLY A 217 -13.16 20.73 6.74
N LYS A 218 -14.31 20.14 7.10
CA LYS A 218 -14.35 18.73 7.51
C LYS A 218 -14.34 17.82 6.28
N VAL A 219 -13.53 16.77 6.32
CA VAL A 219 -13.34 15.88 5.17
C VAL A 219 -14.24 14.66 5.33
N ASN A 220 -14.97 14.33 4.26
CA ASN A 220 -15.58 13.03 4.06
C ASN A 220 -14.63 12.22 3.18
N LEU A 221 -14.05 11.17 3.74
CA LEU A 221 -13.16 10.25 3.03
C LEU A 221 -13.94 8.96 2.74
N ILE A 222 -14.34 8.78 1.49
CA ILE A 222 -15.31 7.73 1.10
C ILE A 222 -14.71 6.89 -0.02
N ALA A 223 -14.31 5.66 0.29
CA ALA A 223 -13.87 4.71 -0.71
C ALA A 223 -15.04 3.83 -1.18
N ILE A 224 -14.96 3.38 -2.43
CA ILE A 224 -15.90 2.44 -3.04
C ILE A 224 -15.09 1.26 -3.56
N ARG A 225 -15.31 0.09 -2.96
CA ARG A 225 -14.83 -1.20 -3.46
C ARG A 225 -15.64 -1.57 -4.69
N MET A 226 -14.97 -1.67 -5.84
CA MET A 226 -15.61 -1.85 -7.14
C MET A 226 -15.92 -3.33 -7.41
N ASP A 227 -15.08 -4.24 -6.92
CA ASP A 227 -15.30 -5.68 -6.95
C ASP A 227 -14.60 -6.41 -5.79
N GLU A 228 -14.68 -7.73 -5.76
CA GLU A 228 -14.15 -8.59 -4.70
C GLU A 228 -12.86 -9.32 -5.11
N THR A 229 -12.16 -8.84 -6.14
CA THR A 229 -10.96 -9.45 -6.69
C THR A 229 -9.71 -8.76 -6.17
N TYR A 230 -8.75 -9.54 -5.69
CA TYR A 230 -7.39 -9.05 -5.46
C TYR A 230 -6.65 -8.96 -6.80
N ASP A 231 -6.75 -7.82 -7.48
CA ASP A 231 -6.21 -7.63 -8.83
C ASP A 231 -4.82 -6.98 -8.89
N ASN A 232 -4.29 -6.58 -7.72
CA ASN A 232 -3.04 -5.85 -7.53
C ASN A 232 -3.00 -4.47 -8.22
N LYS A 233 -4.15 -3.82 -8.42
CA LYS A 233 -4.29 -2.52 -9.09
C LYS A 233 -5.02 -1.51 -8.20
N PHE A 234 -5.04 -0.27 -8.67
CA PHE A 234 -5.86 0.81 -8.11
C PHE A 234 -7.21 0.89 -8.83
N SER A 235 -7.95 -0.22 -8.81
CA SER A 235 -9.23 -0.41 -9.51
C SER A 235 -10.43 0.16 -8.75
N ASP A 236 -10.26 0.47 -7.47
CA ASP A 236 -11.27 1.09 -6.64
C ASP A 236 -11.28 2.62 -6.78
N LYS A 237 -12.24 3.26 -6.13
CA LYS A 237 -12.39 4.71 -6.16
C LYS A 237 -12.35 5.30 -4.77
N LEU A 238 -11.73 6.47 -4.64
CA LEU A 238 -11.83 7.30 -3.45
C LEU A 238 -12.42 8.65 -3.80
N PHE A 239 -13.50 9.00 -3.10
CA PHE A 239 -14.10 10.31 -3.09
C PHE A 239 -13.66 11.05 -1.84
N THR A 240 -13.00 12.19 -2.04
CA THR A 240 -12.69 13.12 -0.95
C THR A 240 -13.53 14.37 -1.13
N ILE A 241 -14.42 14.61 -0.17
CA ILE A 241 -15.41 15.69 -0.23
C ILE A 241 -15.24 16.60 0.98
N GLN A 242 -15.11 17.90 0.77
CA GLN A 242 -14.95 18.90 1.83
C GLN A 242 -15.62 20.20 1.42
N HIS A 243 -16.33 20.83 2.36
CA HIS A 243 -16.86 22.17 2.16
C HIS A 243 -15.73 23.19 2.32
N ILE A 244 -15.55 24.03 1.30
CA ILE A 244 -14.56 25.11 1.26
C ILE A 244 -15.27 26.39 0.82
N LYS A 245 -15.27 27.40 1.69
CA LYS A 245 -16.02 28.65 1.53
C LYS A 245 -17.52 28.38 1.26
N GLY A 246 -18.11 27.44 1.99
CA GLY A 246 -19.52 27.08 1.88
C GLY A 246 -19.91 26.30 0.62
N LYS A 247 -18.95 25.90 -0.23
CA LYS A 247 -19.20 25.10 -1.43
C LYS A 247 -18.54 23.72 -1.32
N PRO A 248 -19.21 22.63 -1.74
CA PRO A 248 -18.58 21.32 -1.75
C PRO A 248 -17.49 21.27 -2.82
N LYS A 249 -16.27 20.92 -2.41
CA LYS A 249 -15.19 20.52 -3.30
C LYS A 249 -15.07 19.00 -3.26
N ILE A 250 -15.02 18.40 -4.44
CA ILE A 250 -14.96 16.94 -4.60
C ILE A 250 -13.75 16.61 -5.46
N ILE A 251 -13.01 15.59 -5.06
CA ILE A 251 -12.07 14.90 -5.93
C ILE A 251 -12.35 13.41 -5.91
N GLU A 252 -12.22 12.81 -7.08
CA GLU A 252 -12.22 11.36 -7.30
C GLU A 252 -10.81 10.97 -7.75
N ILE A 253 -10.23 9.96 -7.12
CA ILE A 253 -8.94 9.39 -7.52
C ILE A 253 -9.03 7.86 -7.57
N PRO A 254 -8.19 7.18 -8.38
CA PRO A 254 -8.04 5.75 -8.28
C PRO A 254 -7.53 5.36 -6.89
N TRP A 255 -7.99 4.22 -6.40
CA TRP A 255 -7.73 3.76 -5.04
C TRP A 255 -7.58 2.24 -5.01
N THR A 256 -7.06 1.72 -3.91
CA THR A 256 -7.14 0.28 -3.60
C THR A 256 -7.74 0.10 -2.21
N THR A 257 -8.78 -0.73 -2.12
CA THR A 257 -9.46 -1.12 -0.87
C THR A 257 -9.09 -2.53 -0.42
N THR A 258 -8.29 -3.22 -1.23
CA THR A 258 -7.77 -4.57 -1.01
C THR A 258 -6.25 -4.53 -1.01
N ALA A 259 -5.62 -5.54 -0.43
CA ALA A 259 -4.17 -5.65 -0.47
C ALA A 259 -3.64 -5.97 -1.88
N GLY A 260 -2.33 -5.78 -2.08
CA GLY A 260 -1.68 -6.28 -3.28
C GLY A 260 -1.49 -7.81 -3.24
N THR A 261 -1.28 -8.40 -4.41
CA THR A 261 -1.21 -9.86 -4.54
C THR A 261 0.20 -10.42 -4.32
N LEU A 262 1.21 -9.61 -4.59
CA LEU A 262 2.63 -10.00 -4.57
C LEU A 262 3.33 -9.59 -3.26
N ALA A 263 4.54 -10.12 -3.09
CA ALA A 263 5.44 -9.92 -1.95
C ALA A 263 4.90 -10.44 -0.62
N HIS A 264 5.79 -10.56 0.37
CA HIS A 264 5.45 -11.08 1.69
C HIS A 264 4.37 -10.21 2.35
N GLY A 265 3.30 -10.82 2.83
CA GLY A 265 2.08 -10.22 3.35
C GLY A 265 1.03 -9.82 2.30
N GLY A 266 1.34 -9.94 1.01
CA GLY A 266 0.35 -9.90 -0.05
C GLY A 266 -0.49 -11.19 -0.10
N VAL A 267 -1.57 -11.18 -0.88
CA VAL A 267 -2.59 -12.25 -0.87
C VAL A 267 -2.05 -13.63 -1.28
N LEU A 268 -1.04 -13.68 -2.17
CA LEU A 268 -0.43 -14.96 -2.59
C LEU A 268 0.65 -15.46 -1.62
N ASP A 269 1.14 -14.59 -0.73
CA ASP A 269 2.14 -14.90 0.30
C ASP A 269 1.76 -14.22 1.63
N PRO A 270 0.58 -14.55 2.20
CA PRO A 270 0.03 -13.84 3.35
C PRO A 270 0.85 -14.12 4.61
N LEU A 271 0.83 -13.15 5.53
CA LEU A 271 1.50 -13.28 6.82
C LEU A 271 0.90 -14.43 7.64
N ASN A 272 1.74 -15.18 8.34
CA ASN A 272 1.30 -16.22 9.26
C ASN A 272 0.77 -15.62 10.59
N ALA A 273 0.14 -16.46 11.42
CA ALA A 273 -0.48 -16.04 12.68
C ALA A 273 0.47 -15.28 13.62
N VAL A 274 1.76 -15.66 13.67
CA VAL A 274 2.78 -15.03 14.51
C VAL A 274 3.18 -13.67 13.94
N GLU A 275 3.44 -13.60 12.63
CA GLU A 275 3.86 -12.37 11.95
C GLU A 275 2.83 -11.25 12.06
N THR A 276 1.55 -11.62 12.11
CA THR A 276 0.46 -10.67 12.22
C THR A 276 0.31 -10.12 13.63
N GLN A 277 0.89 -10.79 14.64
CA GLN A 277 0.74 -10.48 16.07
C GLN A 277 -0.72 -10.53 16.56
N THR A 278 -1.60 -11.18 15.78
CA THR A 278 -3.04 -11.31 16.10
C THR A 278 -3.44 -12.75 16.44
N GLY A 279 -2.54 -13.72 16.22
CA GLY A 279 -2.88 -15.14 16.28
C GLY A 279 -3.66 -15.64 15.06
N VAL A 280 -3.82 -14.82 14.02
CA VAL A 280 -4.64 -15.14 12.84
C VAL A 280 -3.84 -14.87 11.56
N ALA A 281 -3.56 -15.92 10.79
CA ALA A 281 -2.90 -15.80 9.49
C ALA A 281 -3.80 -15.08 8.47
N GLY A 282 -3.19 -14.60 7.39
CA GLY A 282 -3.91 -14.01 6.27
C GLY A 282 -3.66 -12.51 6.09
N THR A 283 -4.17 -12.01 4.98
CA THR A 283 -4.11 -10.60 4.59
C THR A 283 -5.33 -9.86 5.14
N ALA A 284 -5.12 -8.69 5.76
CA ALA A 284 -6.21 -7.90 6.31
C ALA A 284 -6.99 -7.21 5.19
N THR A 285 -8.32 -7.34 5.19
CA THR A 285 -9.19 -6.54 4.31
C THR A 285 -10.26 -5.85 5.14
N ILE A 286 -10.32 -4.51 5.06
CA ILE A 286 -11.29 -3.70 5.80
C ILE A 286 -12.71 -4.02 5.27
N ILE A 287 -13.66 -4.23 6.18
CA ILE A 287 -15.07 -4.48 5.87
C ILE A 287 -15.76 -3.19 5.43
N GLU A 288 -16.73 -3.28 4.52
CA GLU A 288 -17.49 -2.12 4.07
C GLU A 288 -18.40 -1.56 5.19
N LYS A 289 -17.98 -0.45 5.82
CA LYS A 289 -18.81 0.36 6.71
C LYS A 289 -18.23 1.77 6.92
N GLN A 290 -18.92 2.57 7.72
CA GLN A 290 -18.38 3.82 8.25
C GLN A 290 -17.61 3.58 9.54
N TYR A 291 -16.38 4.11 9.57
CA TYR A 291 -15.45 4.05 10.67
C TYR A 291 -15.17 5.47 11.15
N GLU A 292 -15.89 5.90 12.19
CA GLU A 292 -15.79 7.27 12.71
C GLU A 292 -14.45 7.53 13.42
N ASN A 293 -13.82 8.67 13.13
CA ASN A 293 -12.64 9.16 13.85
C ASN A 293 -11.49 8.14 13.97
N VAL A 294 -11.21 7.42 12.90
CA VAL A 294 -10.28 6.28 12.89
C VAL A 294 -8.89 6.60 12.37
N TYR A 295 -8.71 7.72 11.68
CA TYR A 295 -7.41 8.12 11.15
C TYR A 295 -6.93 9.43 11.75
N THR A 296 -5.65 9.47 12.12
CA THR A 296 -4.94 10.71 12.43
C THR A 296 -4.06 11.07 11.24
N PHE A 297 -4.14 12.31 10.77
CA PHE A 297 -3.26 12.77 9.70
C PHE A 297 -1.86 13.07 10.24
N MET A 298 -0.88 12.34 9.73
CA MET A 298 0.53 12.50 10.05
C MET A 298 1.19 13.34 8.96
N ASP A 299 1.63 14.54 9.31
CA ASP A 299 2.27 15.49 8.42
C ASP A 299 3.44 16.17 9.13
N SER A 300 4.38 16.71 8.35
CA SER A 300 5.56 17.40 8.87
C SER A 300 6.07 18.38 7.82
N LYS A 301 6.69 19.48 8.24
CA LYS A 301 7.42 20.36 7.31
C LYS A 301 8.62 19.62 6.69
N ASN A 302 9.23 18.71 7.45
CA ASN A 302 10.28 17.82 6.98
C ASN A 302 9.75 16.38 6.92
N TYR A 303 9.37 15.93 5.73
CA TYR A 303 8.83 14.58 5.55
C TYR A 303 9.85 13.48 5.87
N GLN A 304 11.16 13.75 5.92
CA GLN A 304 12.18 12.72 6.16
C GLN A 304 11.98 11.97 7.48
N ASN A 305 11.29 12.59 8.45
CA ASN A 305 11.02 12.01 9.76
C ASN A 305 9.71 11.21 9.81
N LEU A 306 8.93 11.18 8.72
CA LEU A 306 7.69 10.44 8.65
C LEU A 306 7.92 9.01 8.16
N TRP A 307 7.00 8.11 8.50
CA TRP A 307 6.93 6.80 7.86
C TRP A 307 6.82 6.97 6.33
N LEU A 308 7.56 6.16 5.59
CA LEU A 308 7.76 6.29 4.14
C LEU A 308 8.27 7.67 3.69
N LYS A 309 8.81 8.48 4.60
CA LYS A 309 9.27 9.84 4.31
C LYS A 309 8.19 10.68 3.60
N TYR A 310 6.92 10.52 3.98
CA TYR A 310 5.78 11.12 3.30
C TYR A 310 4.55 11.24 4.23
N PRO A 311 3.67 12.24 4.08
CA PRO A 311 2.45 12.34 4.86
C PRO A 311 1.46 11.20 4.62
N TYR A 312 0.74 10.79 5.66
CA TYR A 312 -0.17 9.66 5.59
C TYR A 312 -1.26 9.76 6.65
N LEU A 313 -2.27 8.92 6.54
CA LEU A 313 -3.29 8.73 7.56
C LEU A 313 -2.92 7.51 8.40
N TYR A 314 -2.50 7.76 9.63
CA TYR A 314 -2.21 6.72 10.61
C TYR A 314 -3.49 6.22 11.24
N GLN A 315 -3.73 4.91 11.18
CA GLN A 315 -4.86 4.34 11.90
C GLN A 315 -4.69 4.68 13.39
N THR A 316 -5.77 5.05 14.07
CA THR A 316 -5.80 5.17 15.54
C THR A 316 -7.10 4.65 16.16
N GLY A 317 -8.12 4.36 15.34
CA GLY A 317 -9.37 3.73 15.77
C GLY A 317 -9.45 2.27 15.36
N SER A 318 -10.25 1.51 16.10
CA SER A 318 -10.55 0.12 15.77
C SER A 318 -11.42 0.03 14.51
N MET A 319 -11.09 -0.94 13.66
CA MET A 319 -11.87 -1.30 12.48
C MET A 319 -12.20 -2.80 12.48
N ASP A 320 -13.03 -3.21 11.53
CA ASP A 320 -13.46 -4.59 11.33
C ASP A 320 -12.86 -5.08 10.02
N TYR A 321 -12.43 -6.35 10.03
CA TYR A 321 -11.63 -6.94 8.99
C TYR A 321 -12.06 -8.37 8.68
N TYR A 322 -11.92 -8.76 7.43
CA TYR A 322 -11.70 -10.14 7.05
C TYR A 322 -10.19 -10.45 7.04
N ARG A 323 -9.86 -11.74 7.18
CA ARG A 323 -8.48 -12.24 7.16
C ARG A 323 -8.40 -13.34 6.11
N ASP A 324 -7.94 -12.98 4.93
CA ASP A 324 -7.91 -13.88 3.78
C ASP A 324 -6.62 -14.67 3.74
N ASN A 325 -6.73 -15.99 3.66
CA ASN A 325 -5.58 -16.89 3.55
C ASN A 325 -5.79 -17.98 2.48
N THR A 326 -6.80 -17.83 1.61
CA THR A 326 -7.16 -18.84 0.59
C THR A 326 -6.20 -18.80 -0.60
N LYS A 327 -5.65 -17.62 -0.89
CA LYS A 327 -4.73 -17.34 -2.01
C LYS A 327 -5.36 -17.54 -3.40
N ASP A 328 -6.69 -17.46 -3.50
CA ASP A 328 -7.44 -17.63 -4.74
C ASP A 328 -7.75 -16.30 -5.47
N LEU A 329 -7.24 -15.19 -4.94
CA LEU A 329 -7.45 -13.82 -5.43
C LEU A 329 -8.90 -13.34 -5.35
N LYS A 330 -9.72 -13.95 -4.50
CA LYS A 330 -11.09 -13.53 -4.20
C LYS A 330 -11.23 -13.24 -2.72
N LEU A 331 -11.91 -12.15 -2.38
CA LEU A 331 -12.16 -11.77 -0.99
C LEU A 331 -12.98 -12.83 -0.25
N ASP A 332 -12.36 -13.48 0.72
CA ASP A 332 -13.06 -14.35 1.68
C ASP A 332 -13.80 -13.51 2.74
N ARG A 333 -15.14 -13.54 2.69
CA ARG A 333 -16.04 -12.88 3.67
C ARG A 333 -16.30 -13.74 4.90
N GLY A 334 -15.27 -14.40 5.42
CA GLY A 334 -15.35 -15.27 6.59
C GLY A 334 -15.54 -14.55 7.92
N LYS A 335 -14.82 -15.02 8.94
CA LYS A 335 -14.91 -14.47 10.30
C LYS A 335 -14.53 -12.99 10.34
N VAL A 336 -15.28 -12.21 11.11
CA VAL A 336 -14.99 -10.80 11.37
C VAL A 336 -14.01 -10.68 12.53
N TYR A 337 -12.95 -9.90 12.30
CA TYR A 337 -11.94 -9.54 13.29
C TYR A 337 -12.01 -8.05 13.55
N LYS A 338 -12.10 -7.65 14.81
CA LYS A 338 -12.16 -6.25 15.22
C LYS A 338 -10.89 -5.86 15.94
N GLY A 339 -10.26 -4.76 15.54
CA GLY A 339 -9.05 -4.32 16.20
C GLY A 339 -8.31 -3.21 15.48
N PHE A 340 -7.06 -3.05 15.91
CA PHE A 340 -6.09 -2.12 15.38
C PHE A 340 -4.98 -2.93 14.71
N TYR A 341 -4.90 -2.89 13.37
CA TYR A 341 -3.95 -3.72 12.60
C TYR A 341 -2.98 -2.89 11.75
N GLY A 342 -2.87 -1.59 12.02
CA GLY A 342 -1.94 -0.70 11.30
C GLY A 342 -2.27 -0.54 9.81
N THR A 343 -3.54 -0.69 9.41
CA THR A 343 -3.98 -0.50 8.02
C THR A 343 -4.11 0.99 7.72
N ASN A 344 -2.95 1.64 7.59
CA ASN A 344 -2.80 3.04 7.30
C ASN A 344 -3.28 3.37 5.89
N THR A 345 -3.60 4.63 5.66
CA THR A 345 -3.86 5.15 4.31
C THR A 345 -2.67 5.99 3.84
N HIS A 346 -1.99 5.58 2.76
CA HIS A 346 -0.72 6.18 2.33
C HIS A 346 -0.45 6.08 0.81
N ARG A 347 0.61 6.75 0.34
CA ARG A 347 1.09 6.59 -1.04
C ARG A 347 1.63 5.18 -1.31
N MET A 348 1.34 4.62 -2.47
CA MET A 348 1.72 3.25 -2.88
C MET A 348 2.63 3.24 -4.12
N SER A 349 3.54 4.19 -4.15
CA SER A 349 4.63 4.29 -5.12
C SER A 349 5.64 5.32 -4.60
N ASN A 350 6.85 5.34 -5.15
CA ASN A 350 7.85 6.36 -4.82
C ASN A 350 7.36 7.77 -5.17
N ASN A 351 7.93 8.79 -4.52
CA ASN A 351 7.58 10.20 -4.75
C ASN A 351 7.73 10.56 -6.23
N GLY A 352 6.69 11.17 -6.81
CA GLY A 352 6.65 11.58 -8.21
C GLY A 352 6.41 10.44 -9.21
N ILE A 353 6.28 9.20 -8.75
CA ILE A 353 6.13 8.04 -9.64
C ILE A 353 4.66 7.61 -9.68
N ALA A 354 4.03 7.70 -10.84
CA ALA A 354 2.77 7.02 -11.08
C ALA A 354 3.00 5.50 -11.11
N SER A 355 2.10 4.73 -10.51
CA SER A 355 2.12 3.26 -10.55
C SER A 355 0.73 2.76 -10.92
N ARG A 356 0.69 1.66 -11.65
CA ARG A 356 -0.55 0.92 -11.96
C ARG A 356 -0.73 -0.30 -11.07
N THR A 357 0.26 -0.58 -10.22
CA THR A 357 0.35 -1.80 -9.43
C THR A 357 0.48 -1.48 -7.95
N VAL A 358 -0.28 -2.18 -7.11
CA VAL A 358 -0.28 -2.02 -5.65
C VAL A 358 0.98 -2.61 -5.06
N ASN A 359 1.21 -3.92 -5.14
CA ASN A 359 2.46 -4.55 -4.69
C ASN A 359 3.35 -4.88 -5.88
N ALA A 360 4.63 -4.53 -5.76
CA ALA A 360 5.65 -4.98 -6.68
C ALA A 360 6.49 -6.09 -6.03
N PRO A 361 7.18 -6.91 -6.82
CA PRO A 361 8.14 -7.85 -6.28
C PRO A 361 9.12 -7.14 -5.32
N GLY A 362 9.05 -7.47 -4.02
CA GLY A 362 9.95 -6.99 -2.96
C GLY A 362 9.50 -5.69 -2.32
N VAL A 363 8.38 -5.15 -2.78
CA VAL A 363 7.82 -3.88 -2.32
C VAL A 363 6.34 -4.09 -1.99
N PRO A 364 6.03 -4.58 -0.78
CA PRO A 364 4.66 -4.77 -0.33
C PRO A 364 4.09 -3.42 0.12
N TRP A 365 3.62 -2.59 -0.82
CA TRP A 365 2.99 -1.32 -0.47
C TRP A 365 1.69 -1.52 0.32
N SER A 366 0.97 -2.62 0.10
CA SER A 366 -0.20 -2.98 0.90
C SER A 366 -0.21 -4.44 1.30
N GLN A 367 -0.28 -4.66 2.62
CA GLN A 367 -0.66 -5.91 3.27
C GLN A 367 -2.06 -5.80 3.92
N GLY A 368 -2.82 -4.78 3.52
CA GLY A 368 -4.10 -4.37 4.13
C GLY A 368 -4.25 -2.85 4.30
N CYS A 369 -3.16 -2.08 4.13
CA CYS A 369 -3.21 -0.64 3.95
C CYS A 369 -4.01 -0.26 2.70
N GLN A 370 -4.50 0.97 2.66
CA GLN A 370 -5.19 1.49 1.48
C GLN A 370 -4.49 2.73 0.92
N GLY A 371 -4.70 3.01 -0.35
CA GLY A 371 -3.92 4.08 -0.97
C GLY A 371 -4.08 4.21 -2.46
N ALA A 372 -3.20 5.06 -2.99
CA ALA A 372 -3.06 5.38 -4.40
C ALA A 372 -1.58 5.62 -4.71
N PRO A 373 -1.14 5.58 -5.97
CA PRO A 373 0.19 6.04 -6.33
C PRO A 373 0.37 7.52 -5.95
N GLU A 374 1.61 7.93 -5.67
CA GLU A 374 1.90 9.24 -5.07
C GLU A 374 1.31 10.45 -5.80
N PRO A 375 1.36 10.55 -7.14
CA PRO A 375 0.75 11.70 -7.82
C PRO A 375 -0.76 11.86 -7.56
N GLU A 376 -1.46 10.76 -7.33
CA GLU A 376 -2.89 10.75 -7.00
C GLU A 376 -3.11 11.00 -5.50
N PHE A 377 -2.36 10.30 -4.64
CA PHE A 377 -2.43 10.47 -3.19
C PHE A 377 -2.10 11.92 -2.76
N LYS A 378 -1.14 12.56 -3.43
CA LYS A 378 -0.75 13.95 -3.20
C LYS A 378 -1.91 14.93 -3.33
N LYS A 379 -2.88 14.64 -4.22
CA LYS A 379 -4.09 15.48 -4.42
C LYS A 379 -4.97 15.54 -3.17
N LEU A 380 -4.85 14.55 -2.27
CA LEU A 380 -5.60 14.49 -1.02
C LEU A 380 -5.01 15.39 0.07
N LEU A 381 -3.70 15.63 0.06
CA LEU A 381 -3.01 16.33 1.16
C LEU A 381 -3.57 17.72 1.49
N PRO A 382 -3.97 18.57 0.52
CA PRO A 382 -4.60 19.85 0.83
C PRO A 382 -5.90 19.70 1.64
N PHE A 383 -6.69 18.65 1.39
CA PHE A 383 -7.93 18.40 2.11
C PHE A 383 -7.65 17.99 3.56
N PHE A 384 -6.67 17.11 3.78
CA PHE A 384 -6.28 16.67 5.13
C PHE A 384 -5.65 17.80 5.94
N ARG A 385 -4.81 18.62 5.32
CA ARG A 385 -4.27 19.83 5.95
C ARG A 385 -5.36 20.80 6.34
N LYS A 386 -6.32 21.05 5.43
CA LYS A 386 -7.45 21.94 5.73
C LYS A 386 -8.33 21.38 6.85
N HIS A 387 -8.52 20.07 6.92
CA HIS A 387 -9.22 19.41 8.04
C HIS A 387 -8.58 19.76 9.38
N VAL A 388 -7.28 19.51 9.51
CA VAL A 388 -6.52 19.81 10.74
C VAL A 388 -6.48 21.31 11.03
N GLN A 389 -6.23 22.16 10.03
CA GLN A 389 -6.20 23.62 10.19
C GLN A 389 -7.54 24.20 10.62
N SER A 390 -8.66 23.57 10.25
CA SER A 390 -10.00 23.95 10.70
C SER A 390 -10.33 23.43 12.10
N GLY A 391 -9.37 22.82 12.82
CA GLY A 391 -9.57 22.33 14.18
C GLY A 391 -10.30 20.99 14.27
N HIS A 392 -10.54 20.32 13.14
CA HIS A 392 -11.12 18.99 13.15
C HIS A 392 -10.08 17.97 13.62
N GLY A 393 -10.50 17.03 14.46
CA GLY A 393 -9.62 16.01 15.04
C GLY A 393 -9.30 14.87 14.08
N LYS A 394 -9.74 13.67 14.45
CA LYS A 394 -9.51 12.47 13.63
C LYS A 394 -10.46 12.45 12.43
N ILE A 395 -10.01 11.80 11.36
CA ILE A 395 -10.76 11.64 10.11
C ILE A 395 -11.59 10.36 10.16
N THR A 396 -12.88 10.50 9.85
CA THR A 396 -13.79 9.39 9.57
C THR A 396 -13.52 8.83 8.18
N TYR A 397 -13.46 7.51 8.08
CA TYR A 397 -13.30 6.79 6.82
C TYR A 397 -14.53 5.94 6.56
N THR A 398 -15.09 6.03 5.36
CA THR A 398 -16.23 5.21 4.95
C THR A 398 -15.83 4.35 3.78
N LEU A 399 -16.09 3.05 3.87
CA LEU A 399 -15.93 2.12 2.78
C LEU A 399 -17.30 1.58 2.37
N LEU A 400 -17.65 1.79 1.11
CA LEU A 400 -18.87 1.29 0.49
C LEU A 400 -18.52 0.21 -0.55
N ASN A 401 -19.50 -0.59 -0.93
CA ASN A 401 -19.39 -1.52 -2.05
C ASN A 401 -20.11 -0.93 -3.28
N TYR A 402 -19.66 -1.29 -4.48
CA TYR A 402 -20.36 -0.95 -5.73
C TYR A 402 -21.87 -1.26 -5.66
N SER A 403 -22.23 -2.41 -5.08
CA SER A 403 -23.61 -2.85 -4.92
C SER A 403 -24.48 -1.90 -4.09
N ASP A 404 -23.89 -1.04 -3.25
CA ASP A 404 -24.64 -0.05 -2.46
C ASP A 404 -25.30 1.05 -3.33
N PHE A 405 -24.87 1.16 -4.60
CA PHE A 405 -25.29 2.21 -5.53
C PHE A 405 -26.26 1.73 -6.62
N VAL A 406 -26.58 0.45 -6.64
CA VAL A 406 -27.52 -0.18 -7.59
C VAL A 406 -28.64 -0.86 -6.81
N ASP A 407 -29.85 -0.87 -7.36
CA ASP A 407 -31.04 -1.51 -6.75
C ASP A 407 -31.50 -2.72 -7.57
#